data_AF-A0A923VK71-F1
#
_entry.id   AF-A0A923VK71-F1
#
_cell.length_a   1.000
_cell.length_b   1.000
_cell.length_c   1.000
_cell.angle_alpha   90.00
_cell.angle_beta   90.00
_cell.angle_gamma   90.00
#
_symmetry.space_group_name_H-M   'P 1'
#
loop_
_entity.id
_entity.type
_entity.pdbx_description
1 polymer ?
#
loop_
_entity_poly.entity_id
_entity_poly.type
_entity_poly.pdbx_seq_one_letter_code
_entity_poly.pdbx_strand_id
1 'polypeptide(L)'
;MKTIQSLIAFVALAASGAIFAQTPHNSTATPRIDARAANQQQRIDQGVKSGSLTQTEAARLQARQDRMTAAQARFKSDGVVTAKERTILTHMENKNSKRIHKHKHNRQKVASKA
;
A
#
# COMPACT_ATOMS: atom_id res chain seq x y z
N MET A 1 26.96 25.66 70.76
CA MET A 1 25.58 25.93 71.24
C MET A 1 24.66 25.95 70.03
N LYS A 2 23.53 25.27 70.11
CA LYS A 2 22.52 25.11 69.06
C LYS A 2 21.60 26.34 69.04
N THR A 3 21.24 26.85 67.87
CA THR A 3 19.90 27.40 67.61
C THR A 3 19.50 27.20 66.15
N ILE A 4 18.40 26.48 66.00
CA ILE A 4 17.61 26.15 64.80
C ILE A 4 16.60 27.30 64.56
N GLN A 5 16.18 27.52 63.30
CA GLN A 5 14.93 28.20 62.79
C GLN A 5 15.29 29.16 61.63
N SER A 6 14.70 29.15 60.42
CA SER A 6 13.37 28.72 59.96
C SER A 6 13.34 28.35 58.48
N LEU A 7 12.41 27.44 58.14
CA LEU A 7 11.88 27.14 56.81
C LEU A 7 11.32 28.38 56.09
N ILE A 8 11.65 28.54 54.80
CA ILE A 8 10.68 29.02 53.80
C ILE A 8 10.73 28.04 52.62
N ALA A 9 9.69 27.23 52.53
CA ALA A 9 9.36 26.51 51.33
C ALA A 9 8.80 27.52 50.31
N PHE A 10 9.36 27.55 49.11
CA PHE A 10 8.64 28.01 47.92
C PHE A 10 8.77 26.94 46.85
N VAL A 11 7.71 26.13 46.77
CA VAL A 11 7.43 25.26 45.64
C VAL A 11 7.05 26.16 44.47
N ALA A 12 7.83 26.12 43.40
CA ALA A 12 7.34 26.44 42.06
C ALA A 12 7.64 25.22 41.18
N LEU A 13 6.74 24.25 41.28
CA LEU A 13 6.64 23.11 40.39
C LEU A 13 6.20 23.64 39.01
N ALA A 14 7.15 23.72 38.07
CA ALA A 14 6.85 23.91 36.65
C ALA A 14 7.74 22.99 35.82
N ALA A 15 7.54 21.69 35.99
CA ALA A 15 8.11 20.66 35.13
C ALA A 15 6.97 19.79 34.57
N SER A 16 6.35 20.29 33.50
CA SER A 16 5.52 19.50 32.59
C SER A 16 5.85 20.04 31.20
N GLY A 17 6.69 19.42 30.38
CA GLY A 17 6.82 17.98 30.14
C GLY A 17 6.07 17.65 28.85
N ALA A 18 6.85 17.44 27.78
CA ALA A 18 6.46 16.97 26.45
C ALA A 18 5.61 17.91 25.57
N ILE A 19 6.30 18.75 24.79
CA ILE A 19 5.82 19.09 23.44
C ILE A 19 5.86 17.77 22.66
N PHE A 20 4.72 17.09 22.55
CA PHE A 20 4.57 16.03 21.56
C PHE A 20 4.64 16.71 20.19
N ALA A 21 5.85 16.84 19.64
CA ALA A 21 6.06 17.09 18.24
C ALA A 21 5.40 15.92 17.51
N GLN A 22 4.17 16.13 17.04
CA GLN A 22 3.49 15.21 16.17
C GLN A 22 4.31 15.18 14.88
N THR A 23 5.22 14.22 14.76
CA THR A 23 5.92 13.98 13.50
C THR A 23 4.85 13.71 12.46
N PRO A 24 4.73 14.51 11.39
CA PRO A 24 3.77 14.22 10.34
C PRO A 24 4.08 12.82 9.82
N HIS A 25 3.14 11.89 9.99
CA HIS A 25 3.20 10.55 9.42
C HIS A 25 2.98 10.64 7.90
N ASN A 26 3.91 11.29 7.21
CA ASN A 26 3.97 11.39 5.76
C ASN A 26 4.57 10.10 5.20
N SER A 27 3.86 8.99 5.39
CA SER A 27 4.29 7.69 4.90
C SER A 27 3.87 7.51 3.44
N THR A 28 4.79 7.76 2.51
CA THR A 28 4.65 7.34 1.10
C THR A 28 4.66 5.82 0.93
N ALA A 29 5.09 5.08 1.96
CA ALA A 29 5.23 3.65 1.91
C ALA A 29 3.87 2.94 1.74
N THR A 30 3.81 2.07 0.73
CA THR A 30 2.62 1.26 0.39
C THR A 30 2.95 -0.25 0.35
N PRO A 31 3.59 -0.82 1.39
CA PRO A 31 4.21 -2.16 1.32
C PRO A 31 3.21 -3.27 0.96
N ARG A 32 1.96 -3.19 1.46
CA ARG A 32 0.89 -4.14 1.12
C ARG A 32 0.42 -4.06 -0.32
N ILE A 33 0.55 -2.90 -0.96
CA ILE A 33 0.17 -2.68 -2.35
C ILE A 33 1.31 -3.15 -3.25
N ASP A 34 2.55 -2.82 -2.89
CA ASP A 34 3.76 -3.26 -3.58
C ASP A 34 3.85 -4.79 -3.63
N ALA A 35 3.63 -5.47 -2.50
CA ALA A 35 3.59 -6.92 -2.43
C ALA A 35 2.48 -7.55 -3.29
N ARG A 36 1.31 -6.89 -3.38
CA ARG A 36 0.21 -7.39 -4.21
C ARG A 36 0.48 -7.20 -5.70
N ALA A 37 1.09 -6.09 -6.10
CA ALA A 37 1.53 -5.89 -7.48
C ALA A 37 2.54 -6.96 -7.92
N ALA A 38 3.53 -7.28 -7.08
CA ALA A 38 4.48 -8.36 -7.34
C ALA A 38 3.79 -9.73 -7.50
N ASN A 39 2.86 -10.07 -6.60
CA ASN A 39 2.08 -11.30 -6.70
C ASN A 39 1.22 -11.36 -7.97
N GLN A 40 0.68 -10.22 -8.42
CA GLN A 40 -0.09 -10.14 -9.66
C GLN A 40 0.79 -10.37 -10.89
N GLN A 41 1.99 -9.78 -10.92
CA GLN A 41 2.97 -10.02 -11.98
C GLN A 41 3.33 -11.52 -12.09
N GLN A 42 3.66 -12.15 -10.95
CA GLN A 42 3.95 -13.57 -10.92
C GLN A 42 2.80 -14.43 -11.45
N ARG A 43 1.54 -14.06 -11.19
CA ARG A 43 0.36 -14.78 -11.70
C ARG A 43 0.18 -14.61 -13.21
N ILE A 44 0.53 -13.45 -13.75
CA ILE A 44 0.53 -13.20 -15.20
C ILE A 44 1.63 -14.05 -15.85
N ASP A 45 2.84 -14.00 -15.32
CA ASP A 45 4.00 -14.73 -15.85
C ASP A 45 3.76 -16.25 -15.80
N GLN A 46 3.25 -16.75 -14.67
CA GLN A 46 2.83 -18.15 -14.55
C GLN A 46 1.74 -18.48 -15.55
N GLY A 47 0.79 -17.56 -15.79
CA GLY A 47 -0.29 -17.77 -16.71
C GLY A 47 0.18 -17.88 -18.16
N VAL A 48 1.16 -17.07 -18.56
CA VAL A 48 1.83 -17.16 -19.86
C VAL A 48 2.60 -18.47 -19.96
N LYS A 49 3.45 -18.78 -18.96
CA LYS A 49 4.28 -19.99 -18.94
C LYS A 49 3.46 -21.28 -18.99
N SER A 50 2.33 -21.33 -18.28
CA SER A 50 1.44 -22.48 -18.26
C SER A 50 0.50 -22.54 -19.46
N GLY A 51 0.51 -21.53 -20.33
CA GLY A 51 -0.48 -21.37 -21.39
C GLY A 51 -1.90 -21.09 -20.89
N SER A 52 -2.14 -20.79 -19.60
CA SER A 52 -3.48 -20.41 -19.13
C SER A 52 -3.87 -18.99 -19.55
N LEU A 53 -2.91 -18.17 -19.98
CA LEU A 53 -3.12 -16.87 -20.62
C LEU A 53 -2.55 -16.90 -22.03
N THR A 54 -3.29 -16.31 -22.98
CA THR A 54 -2.73 -15.98 -24.30
C THR A 54 -1.84 -14.74 -24.22
N GLN A 55 -0.93 -14.56 -25.18
CA GLN A 55 -0.05 -13.38 -25.22
C GLN A 55 -0.86 -12.07 -25.22
N THR A 56 -1.96 -12.03 -25.96
CA THR A 56 -2.86 -10.87 -26.02
C THR A 56 -3.54 -10.60 -24.68
N GLU A 57 -3.94 -11.64 -23.94
CA GLU A 57 -4.52 -11.47 -22.60
C GLU A 57 -3.48 -11.02 -21.60
N ALA A 58 -2.27 -11.59 -21.65
CA ALA A 58 -1.15 -11.17 -20.81
C ALA A 58 -0.80 -9.69 -21.06
N ALA A 59 -0.72 -9.25 -22.32
CA ALA A 59 -0.48 -7.85 -22.66
C ALA A 59 -1.57 -6.91 -22.11
N ARG A 60 -2.84 -7.32 -22.17
CA ARG A 60 -3.97 -6.55 -21.59
C ARG A 60 -3.90 -6.50 -20.06
N LEU A 61 -3.41 -7.55 -19.41
CA LEU A 61 -3.20 -7.58 -17.95
C LEU A 61 -2.00 -6.73 -17.55
N GLN A 62 -0.91 -6.77 -18.32
CA GLN A 62 0.28 -5.95 -18.11
C GLN A 62 -0.06 -4.46 -18.18
N ALA A 63 -0.77 -4.03 -19.23
CA ALA A 63 -1.19 -2.64 -19.38
C ALA A 63 -2.06 -2.13 -18.21
N ARG A 64 -2.74 -3.03 -17.48
CA ARG A 64 -3.49 -2.68 -16.26
C ARG A 64 -2.60 -2.57 -15.05
N GLN A 65 -1.59 -3.43 -14.94
CA GLN A 65 -0.58 -3.36 -13.90
C GLN A 65 0.21 -2.05 -14.02
N ASP A 66 0.55 -1.65 -15.25
CA ASP A 66 1.27 -0.39 -15.51
C ASP A 66 0.44 0.83 -15.10
N ARG A 67 -0.88 0.83 -15.39
CA ARG A 67 -1.80 1.89 -14.91
C ARG A 67 -1.86 1.98 -13.39
N MET A 68 -1.79 0.84 -12.71
CA MET A 68 -1.76 0.79 -11.25
C MET A 68 -0.45 1.35 -10.71
N THR A 69 0.69 0.97 -11.30
CA THR A 69 2.00 1.54 -10.97
C THR A 69 2.03 3.05 -11.19
N ALA A 70 1.46 3.54 -12.31
CA ALA A 70 1.36 4.96 -12.59
C ALA A 70 0.46 5.70 -11.56
N ALA A 71 -0.68 5.11 -11.17
CA ALA A 71 -1.53 5.68 -10.12
C ALA A 71 -0.80 5.74 -8.77
N GLN A 72 -0.06 4.69 -8.43
CA GLN A 72 0.76 4.67 -7.22
C GLN A 72 1.85 5.74 -7.25
N ALA A 73 2.55 5.91 -8.37
CA ALA A 73 3.56 6.97 -8.52
C ALA A 73 2.94 8.36 -8.37
N ARG A 74 1.73 8.58 -8.92
CA ARG A 74 0.98 9.83 -8.77
C ARG A 74 0.62 10.10 -7.31
N PHE A 75 0.07 9.13 -6.58
CA PHE A 75 -0.27 9.31 -5.15
C PHE A 75 0.95 9.36 -4.24
N LYS A 76 2.15 9.01 -4.73
CA LYS A 76 3.41 9.21 -4.01
C LYS A 76 4.04 10.58 -4.29
N SER A 77 3.58 11.29 -5.32
CA SER A 77 4.24 12.50 -5.83
C SER A 77 4.11 13.72 -4.92
N ASP A 78 3.04 13.80 -4.13
CA ASP A 78 2.80 14.82 -3.11
C ASP A 78 3.49 14.50 -1.76
N GLY A 79 4.20 13.37 -1.70
CA GLY A 79 4.94 12.94 -0.52
C GLY A 79 4.10 12.23 0.55
N VAL A 80 2.80 11.98 0.32
CA VAL A 80 1.93 11.26 1.26
C VAL A 80 0.87 10.45 0.56
N VAL A 81 0.82 9.14 0.80
CA VAL A 81 -0.35 8.35 0.38
C VAL A 81 -1.41 8.38 1.47
N THR A 82 -2.45 9.18 1.27
CA THR A 82 -3.59 9.31 2.20
C THR A 82 -4.38 8.00 2.33
N ALA A 83 -5.20 7.88 3.38
CA ALA A 83 -6.09 6.73 3.57
C ALA A 83 -7.08 6.54 2.41
N LYS A 84 -7.56 7.64 1.82
CA LYS A 84 -8.46 7.64 0.66
C LYS A 84 -7.75 7.08 -0.58
N GLU A 85 -6.53 7.54 -0.85
CA GLU A 85 -5.72 7.05 -1.98
C GLU A 85 -5.35 5.59 -1.81
N ARG A 86 -4.99 5.17 -0.59
CA ARG A 86 -4.75 3.77 -0.26
C ARG A 86 -5.97 2.89 -0.54
N THR A 87 -7.17 3.40 -0.28
CA THR A 87 -8.43 2.70 -0.59
C THR A 87 -8.66 2.60 -2.09
N ILE A 88 -8.39 3.67 -2.85
CA ILE A 88 -8.45 3.67 -4.32
C ILE A 88 -7.48 2.64 -4.90
N LEU A 89 -6.21 2.67 -4.47
CA LEU A 89 -5.19 1.69 -4.88
C LEU A 89 -5.61 0.25 -4.55
N THR A 90 -6.17 0.02 -3.35
CA THR A 90 -6.67 -1.29 -2.95
C THR A 90 -7.84 -1.76 -3.83
N HIS A 91 -8.76 -0.86 -4.19
CA HIS A 91 -9.87 -1.18 -5.08
C HIS A 91 -9.36 -1.54 -6.50
N MET A 92 -8.40 -0.78 -7.01
CA MET A 92 -7.74 -1.05 -8.29
C MET A 92 -7.07 -2.43 -8.30
N GLU A 93 -6.30 -2.75 -7.26
CA GLU A 93 -5.66 -4.05 -7.06
C GLU A 93 -6.68 -5.20 -7.05
N ASN A 94 -7.79 -5.05 -6.32
CA ASN A 94 -8.84 -6.06 -6.27
C ASN A 94 -9.49 -6.29 -7.65
N LYS A 95 -9.70 -5.21 -8.42
CA LYS A 95 -10.25 -5.30 -9.77
C LYS A 95 -9.30 -6.00 -10.73
N ASN A 96 -7.99 -5.72 -10.63
CA ASN A 96 -6.97 -6.40 -11.42
C ASN A 96 -6.88 -7.88 -11.06
N SER A 97 -6.86 -8.22 -9.77
CA SER A 97 -6.78 -9.60 -9.30
C SER A 97 -7.96 -10.46 -9.79
N LYS A 98 -9.19 -9.93 -9.73
CA LYS A 98 -10.39 -10.58 -10.26
C LYS A 98 -10.28 -10.85 -11.77
N ARG A 99 -9.70 -9.92 -12.53
CA ARG A 99 -9.50 -10.09 -13.98
C ARG A 99 -8.44 -11.13 -14.29
N ILE A 100 -7.30 -11.12 -13.61
CA ILE A 100 -6.27 -12.16 -13.75
C ILE A 100 -6.89 -13.53 -13.47
N HIS A 101 -7.68 -13.64 -12.39
CA HIS A 101 -8.38 -14.88 -12.06
C HIS A 101 -9.34 -15.30 -13.19
N LYS A 102 -10.19 -14.38 -13.66
CA LYS A 102 -11.09 -14.66 -14.77
C LYS A 102 -10.33 -15.14 -16.01
N HIS A 103 -9.29 -14.43 -16.46
CA HIS A 103 -8.55 -14.81 -17.67
C HIS A 103 -7.86 -16.17 -17.54
N LYS A 104 -7.22 -16.47 -16.40
CA LYS A 104 -6.60 -17.79 -16.16
C LYS A 104 -7.60 -18.95 -16.22
N HIS A 105 -8.85 -18.75 -15.79
CA HIS A 105 -9.86 -19.81 -15.73
C HIS A 105 -10.77 -19.83 -16.96
N ASN A 106 -10.92 -18.71 -17.67
CA ASN A 106 -11.83 -18.62 -18.81
C ASN A 106 -11.30 -19.36 -20.05
N ARG A 107 -9.99 -19.67 -20.13
CA ARG A 107 -9.44 -20.54 -21.19
C ARG A 107 -10.01 -21.95 -21.17
N GLN A 108 -10.43 -22.46 -20.01
CA GLN A 108 -11.16 -23.73 -19.92
C GLN A 108 -12.48 -23.71 -20.71
N LYS A 109 -13.07 -22.53 -20.97
CA LYS A 109 -14.32 -22.40 -21.74
C LYS A 109 -14.14 -22.12 -23.23
N VAL A 110 -12.98 -21.64 -23.68
CA VAL A 110 -12.72 -21.41 -25.12
C VAL A 110 -12.05 -22.61 -25.79
N ALA A 111 -11.31 -23.45 -25.05
CA ALA A 111 -10.75 -24.69 -25.59
C ALA A 111 -11.81 -25.77 -25.90
N SER A 112 -13.07 -25.58 -25.48
CA SER A 112 -14.18 -26.51 -25.76
C SER A 112 -15.01 -26.13 -26.99
N LYS A 113 -14.53 -25.23 -27.86
CA LYS A 113 -15.27 -24.78 -29.04
C LYS A 113 -14.46 -24.73 -30.35
N ALA A 114 -13.41 -25.54 -30.44
CA ALA A 114 -12.69 -25.79 -31.69
C ALA A 114 -12.82 -27.27 -32.05
#